data_AF-A0AAU4YZH4-F1
#
_entry.id   AF-A0AAU4YZH4-F1
#
_cell.length_a   1.000
_cell.length_b   1.000
_cell.length_c   1.000
_cell.angle_alpha   90.00
_cell.angle_beta   90.00
_cell.angle_gamma   90.00
#
_symmetry.space_group_name_H-M   'P 1'
#
loop_
_entity.id
_entity.type
_entity.pdbx_description
1 polymer ?
#
loop_
_entity_poly.entity_id
_entity_poly.type
_entity_poly.pdbx_seq_one_letter_code
_entity_poly.pdbx_strand_id
1 'polypeptide(L)'
;MRAHLGDRLVIESPTTGAARRDGEIVGVHHEDGTPPYDVCWSDTNEVTLVFPGPDAHIRHLEHGQPGAARESQPVTGEAGAVSPALAAPPSGAANAGDIGRRVAAERRRQGVTREETARRARISLNYLTYLEEQPADPTLATLIGLAGALGTTVAALRGGGIGLPPGQGNALLHPQLQDLGPNECRTLLSTHGVGRVAVSASDGRPAVVPVNYEVIDDAIVFRTASGSVPAAAADKQVAFEVDHVDDALSQGWSVLAVGLASTVTDPDAVRRLAQDAHTRPWAGGERETWVSIRPTSLTGRRITSADQ
;
A
#
# COMPACT_ATOMS: atom_id res chain seq x y z
N MET A 1 29.55 15.74 1.60
CA MET A 1 29.99 15.49 0.21
C MET A 1 29.75 16.78 -0.57
N ARG A 2 30.73 17.29 -1.33
CA ARG A 2 30.63 18.56 -2.08
C ARG A 2 31.10 18.36 -3.51
N ALA A 3 30.31 18.79 -4.49
CA ALA A 3 30.58 18.64 -5.93
C ALA A 3 30.62 19.99 -6.65
N HIS A 4 31.32 20.02 -7.78
CA HIS A 4 31.28 21.05 -8.80
C HIS A 4 30.75 20.45 -10.12
N LEU A 5 30.28 21.33 -11.01
CA LEU A 5 29.88 20.94 -12.36
C LEU A 5 31.07 20.33 -13.11
N GLY A 6 30.85 19.18 -13.75
CA GLY A 6 31.88 18.39 -14.44
C GLY A 6 32.60 17.35 -13.57
N ASP A 7 32.32 17.30 -12.26
CA ASP A 7 32.82 16.23 -11.39
C ASP A 7 32.12 14.90 -11.69
N ARG A 8 32.76 13.76 -11.40
CA ARG A 8 32.15 12.44 -11.62
C ARG A 8 31.63 11.86 -10.32
N LEU A 9 30.32 11.59 -10.26
CA LEU A 9 29.71 10.83 -9.18
C LEU A 9 29.92 9.34 -9.43
N VAL A 10 30.51 8.64 -8.47
CA VAL A 10 30.69 7.19 -8.50
C VAL A 10 29.88 6.59 -7.36
N ILE A 11 28.99 5.64 -7.67
CA ILE A 11 28.24 4.88 -6.69
C ILE A 11 28.80 3.45 -6.65
N GLU A 12 29.42 3.09 -5.54
CA GLU A 12 29.92 1.73 -5.33
C GLU A 12 28.76 0.82 -4.88
N SER A 13 28.72 -0.41 -5.40
CA SER A 13 27.77 -1.42 -4.94
C SER A 13 28.43 -2.30 -3.86
N PRO A 14 27.79 -2.52 -2.71
CA PRO A 14 28.32 -3.41 -1.66
C PRO A 14 28.16 -4.91 -1.98
N THR A 15 27.50 -5.28 -3.09
CA THR A 15 27.22 -6.66 -3.48
C THR A 15 28.17 -7.13 -4.58
N THR A 16 28.92 -8.21 -4.34
CA THR A 16 29.81 -8.85 -5.32
C THR A 16 29.02 -9.22 -6.60
N GLY A 17 29.21 -8.47 -7.68
CA GLY A 17 28.63 -8.74 -9.00
C GLY A 17 27.65 -7.69 -9.56
N ALA A 18 27.31 -6.64 -8.81
CA ALA A 18 26.53 -5.52 -9.36
C ALA A 18 27.44 -4.47 -10.03
N ALA A 19 27.03 -3.94 -11.19
CA ALA A 19 27.82 -2.98 -11.96
C ALA A 19 28.02 -1.69 -11.15
N ARG A 20 29.29 -1.35 -10.89
CA ARG A 20 29.70 -0.01 -10.46
C ARG A 20 29.12 0.99 -11.46
N ARG A 21 28.38 1.98 -10.96
CA ARG A 21 27.72 2.99 -11.81
C ARG A 21 28.35 4.35 -11.57
N ASP A 22 28.59 5.09 -12.65
CA ASP A 22 29.19 6.41 -12.60
C ASP A 22 28.57 7.34 -13.64
N GLY A 23 28.59 8.63 -13.32
CA GLY A 23 28.01 9.67 -14.15
C GLY A 23 28.61 11.04 -13.87
N GLU A 24 28.53 11.93 -14.85
CA GLU A 24 29.02 13.30 -14.76
C GLU A 24 27.97 14.20 -14.08
N ILE A 25 28.40 15.03 -13.14
CA ILE A 25 27.54 16.01 -12.47
C ILE A 25 27.36 17.20 -13.42
N VAL A 26 26.18 17.28 -14.02
CA VAL A 26 25.78 18.31 -15.00
C VAL A 26 24.93 19.42 -14.36
N GLY A 27 24.51 19.25 -13.10
CA GLY A 27 23.76 20.25 -12.34
C GLY A 27 24.05 20.15 -10.84
N VAL A 28 24.23 21.30 -10.18
CA VAL A 28 24.35 21.39 -8.72
C VAL A 28 23.33 22.41 -8.24
N HIS A 29 22.44 21.98 -7.34
CA HIS A 29 21.29 22.79 -6.91
C HIS A 29 21.58 23.69 -5.71
N HIS A 30 22.60 23.37 -4.92
CA HIS A 30 23.00 24.17 -3.77
C HIS A 30 24.32 24.90 -4.02
N GLU A 31 24.39 26.18 -3.68
CA GLU A 31 25.60 27.02 -3.83
C GLU A 31 26.82 26.51 -3.03
N ASP A 32 26.58 25.72 -1.97
CA ASP A 32 27.64 25.13 -1.14
C ASP A 32 28.19 23.80 -1.68
N GLY A 33 27.71 23.38 -2.87
CA GLY A 33 28.10 22.15 -3.54
C GLY A 33 27.51 20.89 -2.92
N THR A 34 26.59 20.99 -1.95
CA THR A 34 25.94 19.82 -1.36
C THR A 34 24.88 19.23 -2.31
N PRO A 35 24.53 17.94 -2.17
CA PRO A 35 23.47 17.36 -2.98
C PRO A 35 22.12 18.04 -2.74
N PRO A 36 21.22 18.03 -3.73
CA PRO A 36 21.22 17.10 -4.87
C PRO A 36 22.04 17.54 -6.09
N TYR A 37 22.40 16.55 -6.90
CA TYR A 37 23.15 16.72 -8.15
C TYR A 37 22.34 16.20 -9.33
N ASP A 38 22.29 16.92 -10.44
CA ASP A 38 21.86 16.33 -11.71
C ASP A 38 23.05 15.57 -12.30
N VAL A 39 22.89 14.27 -12.52
CA VAL A 39 23.95 13.38 -12.96
C VAL A 39 23.57 12.78 -14.31
N CYS A 40 24.41 12.99 -15.32
CA CYS A 40 24.34 12.31 -16.61
C CYS A 40 25.07 10.97 -16.50
N TRP A 41 24.32 9.86 -16.55
CA TRP A 41 24.90 8.53 -16.36
C TRP A 41 25.72 8.05 -17.56
N SER A 42 26.89 7.47 -17.32
CA SER A 42 27.78 7.02 -18.40
C SER A 42 27.26 5.81 -19.18
N ASP A 43 26.30 5.06 -18.61
CA ASP A 43 25.73 3.85 -19.21
C ASP A 43 24.47 4.14 -20.05
N THR A 44 23.62 5.06 -19.61
CA THR A 44 22.35 5.38 -20.27
C THR A 44 22.32 6.75 -20.93
N ASN A 45 23.30 7.62 -20.64
CA ASN A 45 23.34 9.02 -21.07
C ASN A 45 22.09 9.83 -20.66
N GLU A 46 21.35 9.34 -19.64
CA GLU A 46 20.18 10.01 -19.07
C GLU A 46 20.60 10.89 -17.89
N VAL A 47 19.93 12.03 -17.74
CA VAL A 47 20.13 12.95 -16.61
C VAL A 47 19.10 12.63 -15.52
N THR A 48 19.58 12.39 -14.30
CA THR A 48 18.72 12.13 -13.13
C THR A 48 19.17 12.96 -11.93
N LEU A 49 18.22 13.43 -11.12
CA LEU A 49 18.50 14.07 -9.84
C LEU A 49 18.92 13.02 -8.80
N VAL A 50 20.13 13.14 -8.25
CA VAL A 50 20.73 12.16 -7.35
C VAL A 50 21.01 12.75 -5.97
N PHE A 51 20.57 12.02 -4.94
CA PHE A 51 20.92 12.24 -3.55
C PHE A 51 21.86 11.10 -3.09
N PRO A 52 23.19 11.31 -3.10
CA PRO A 52 24.17 10.27 -2.86
C PRO A 52 24.08 9.72 -1.43
N GLY A 53 24.04 8.39 -1.32
CA GLY A 53 24.15 7.65 -0.07
C GLY A 53 25.59 7.48 0.42
N PRO A 54 25.82 6.73 1.51
CA PRO A 54 27.16 6.55 2.10
C PRO A 54 28.16 5.85 1.16
N ASP A 55 27.68 5.09 0.17
CA ASP A 55 28.50 4.34 -0.79
C ASP A 55 28.86 5.14 -2.05
N ALA A 56 28.46 6.41 -2.11
CA ALA A 56 28.81 7.31 -3.18
C ALA A 56 30.07 8.12 -2.83
N HIS A 57 30.89 8.43 -3.82
CA HIS A 57 31.99 9.37 -3.70
C HIS A 57 32.15 10.18 -4.98
N ILE A 58 32.66 11.40 -4.85
CA ILE A 58 32.92 12.29 -5.98
C ILE A 58 34.37 12.16 -6.39
N ARG A 59 34.61 12.05 -7.70
CA ARG A 59 35.93 12.20 -8.29
C ARG A 59 36.01 13.54 -8.99
N HIS A 60 36.80 14.45 -8.41
CA HIS A 60 37.13 15.72 -9.02
C HIS A 60 38.11 15.48 -10.17
N LEU A 61 37.71 15.84 -11.39
CA LEU A 61 38.59 15.77 -12.56
C LEU A 61 39.29 17.13 -12.72
N GLU A 62 40.60 17.18 -12.45
CA GLU A 62 41.40 18.39 -12.68
C GLU A 62 41.40 18.74 -14.18
N HIS A 63 40.83 19.90 -14.53
CA HIS A 63 40.94 20.47 -15.87
C HIS A 63 42.34 21.05 -16.09
N GLY A 64 43.21 20.28 -16.73
CA GLY A 64 44.42 20.75 -17.41
C GLY A 64 44.10 21.26 -18.83
N GLN A 65 44.60 22.44 -19.16
CA GLN A 65 44.34 23.30 -20.33
C GLN A 65 44.60 22.73 -21.76
N PRO A 66 44.17 23.45 -22.83
CA PRO A 66 43.65 22.90 -24.09
C PRO A 66 44.69 22.73 -25.21
N GLY A 67 44.43 21.83 -26.16
CA GLY A 67 45.18 21.78 -27.42
C GLY A 67 44.78 20.67 -28.41
N ALA A 68 44.42 21.11 -29.62
CA ALA A 68 44.56 20.43 -30.92
C ALA A 68 43.55 19.33 -31.34
N ALA A 69 42.53 19.80 -32.07
CA ALA A 69 42.11 19.36 -33.42
C ALA A 69 42.32 17.90 -33.87
N ARG A 70 41.20 17.27 -34.26
CA ARG A 70 40.97 16.57 -35.55
C ARG A 70 39.55 15.98 -35.52
N GLU A 71 38.59 16.52 -36.25
CA GLU A 71 38.31 16.38 -37.69
C GLU A 71 36.99 15.62 -37.85
N SER A 72 36.08 16.32 -38.51
CA SER A 72 34.70 15.99 -38.83
C SER A 72 34.56 15.04 -40.02
N GLN A 73 33.39 14.35 -40.07
CA GLN A 73 32.55 13.96 -41.24
C GLN A 73 32.24 12.45 -41.34
N PRO A 74 31.19 12.03 -42.10
CA PRO A 74 29.78 12.40 -41.96
C PRO A 74 28.83 11.17 -42.11
N VAL A 75 27.54 11.48 -42.17
CA VAL A 75 26.33 10.63 -42.23
C VAL A 75 26.21 9.76 -43.50
N THR A 76 25.74 8.52 -43.31
CA THR A 76 24.84 7.75 -44.20
C THR A 76 24.05 6.82 -43.26
N GLY A 77 22.72 6.78 -43.16
CA GLY A 77 21.68 7.01 -44.15
C GLY A 77 21.06 5.66 -44.47
N GLU A 78 20.01 5.24 -43.75
CA GLU A 78 19.02 4.30 -44.27
C GLU A 78 17.75 4.28 -43.41
N ALA A 79 16.64 4.61 -44.08
CA ALA A 79 15.29 4.57 -43.57
C ALA A 79 14.71 3.16 -43.79
N GLY A 80 14.24 2.53 -42.71
CA GLY A 80 13.51 1.27 -42.75
C GLY A 80 12.26 1.37 -41.89
N ALA A 81 11.11 1.53 -42.53
CA ALA A 81 9.80 1.52 -41.89
C ALA A 81 9.49 0.12 -41.32
N VAL A 82 9.09 0.06 -40.05
CA VAL A 82 8.36 -1.08 -39.49
C VAL A 82 7.27 -0.57 -38.55
N SER A 83 6.04 -0.99 -38.83
CA SER A 83 4.79 -0.71 -38.13
C SER A 83 4.87 -0.93 -36.60
N PRO A 84 4.10 -0.20 -35.78
CA PRO A 84 4.07 -0.43 -34.35
C PRO A 84 3.22 -1.67 -34.05
N ALA A 85 3.88 -2.78 -33.76
CA ALA A 85 3.25 -3.88 -33.02
C ALA A 85 3.06 -3.41 -31.58
N LEU A 86 1.83 -3.54 -31.09
CA LEU A 86 1.36 -3.20 -29.76
C LEU A 86 2.22 -3.92 -28.69
N ALA A 87 3.27 -3.25 -28.22
CA ALA A 87 4.08 -3.69 -27.09
C ALA A 87 3.29 -3.44 -25.80
N ALA A 88 3.02 -4.50 -25.05
CA ALA A 88 2.50 -4.41 -23.69
C ALA A 88 3.41 -3.50 -22.84
N PRO A 89 2.86 -2.69 -21.93
CA PRO A 89 3.67 -1.79 -21.12
C PRO A 89 4.62 -2.60 -20.22
N PRO A 90 5.83 -2.10 -19.93
CA PRO A 90 6.72 -2.76 -18.99
C PRO A 90 6.06 -2.83 -17.62
N SER A 91 5.90 -4.07 -17.12
CA SER A 91 5.48 -4.38 -15.76
C SER A 91 6.56 -3.89 -14.78
N GLY A 92 6.49 -2.62 -14.41
CA GLY A 92 7.42 -2.00 -13.45
C GLY A 92 6.98 -0.62 -12.93
N ALA A 93 5.98 0.03 -13.53
CA ALA A 93 5.52 1.36 -13.13
C ALA A 93 4.31 1.35 -12.18
N ALA A 94 4.15 0.32 -11.36
CA ALA A 94 3.12 0.32 -10.33
C ALA A 94 3.62 1.12 -9.11
N ASN A 95 3.23 2.40 -9.05
CA ASN A 95 3.06 3.22 -7.84
C ASN A 95 4.30 3.76 -7.08
N ALA A 96 5.32 4.28 -7.78
CA ALA A 96 6.36 5.09 -7.12
C ALA A 96 5.77 6.31 -6.37
N GLY A 97 4.64 6.87 -6.84
CA GLY A 97 3.99 8.05 -6.24
C GLY A 97 3.16 7.82 -4.96
N ASP A 98 3.01 6.58 -4.48
CA ASP A 98 2.15 6.26 -3.32
C ASP A 98 2.93 5.76 -2.08
N ILE A 99 4.25 5.63 -2.18
CA ILE A 99 5.12 5.17 -1.08
C ILE A 99 5.03 6.15 0.11
N GLY A 100 5.10 7.45 -0.16
CA GLY A 100 4.98 8.49 0.85
C GLY A 100 3.71 8.42 1.69
N ARG A 101 2.57 8.24 1.02
CA ARG A 101 1.27 8.09 1.68
C ARG A 101 1.20 6.85 2.54
N ARG A 102 1.79 5.74 2.10
CA ARG A 102 1.86 4.48 2.86
C ARG A 102 2.75 4.59 4.09
N VAL A 103 3.92 5.20 3.94
CA VAL A 103 4.81 5.52 5.08
C VAL A 103 4.06 6.38 6.10
N ALA A 104 3.35 7.42 5.66
CA ALA A 104 2.56 8.27 6.54
C ALA A 104 1.40 7.51 7.22
N ALA A 105 0.70 6.65 6.49
CA ALA A 105 -0.42 5.85 7.01
C ALA A 105 0.07 4.84 8.06
N GLU A 106 1.15 4.13 7.76
CA GLU A 106 1.74 3.14 8.68
C GLU A 106 2.28 3.82 9.93
N ARG A 107 2.97 4.95 9.78
CA ARG A 107 3.42 5.78 10.91
C ARG A 107 2.27 6.18 11.84
N ARG A 108 1.13 6.62 11.29
CA ARG A 108 -0.07 6.97 12.07
C ARG A 108 -0.69 5.76 12.76
N ARG A 109 -0.73 4.59 12.08
CA ARG A 109 -1.22 3.33 12.64
C ARG A 109 -0.41 2.92 13.87
N GLN A 110 0.92 3.06 13.79
CA GLN A 110 1.86 2.74 14.85
C GLN A 110 1.98 3.82 15.94
N GLY A 111 1.26 4.94 15.80
CA GLY A 111 1.26 6.03 16.79
C GLY A 111 2.61 6.74 16.98
N VAL A 112 3.55 6.60 16.03
CA VAL A 112 4.89 7.21 16.12
C VAL A 112 4.97 8.58 15.43
N THR A 113 5.76 9.49 15.98
CA THR A 113 5.95 10.84 15.40
C THR A 113 6.91 10.79 14.20
N ARG A 114 6.86 11.80 13.32
CA ARG A 114 7.81 11.92 12.19
C ARG A 114 9.25 11.97 12.68
N GLU A 115 9.53 12.71 13.75
CA GLU A 115 10.85 12.81 14.36
C GLU A 115 11.37 11.45 14.82
N GLU A 116 10.52 10.69 15.50
CA GLU A 116 10.88 9.38 16.01
C GLU A 116 11.09 8.37 14.86
N THR A 117 10.24 8.38 13.84
CA THR A 117 10.41 7.54 12.65
C THR A 117 11.69 7.87 11.90
N ALA A 118 11.97 9.16 11.66
CA ALA A 118 13.19 9.60 10.97
C ALA A 118 14.45 9.16 11.74
N ARG A 119 14.46 9.33 13.07
CA ARG A 119 15.53 8.90 13.96
C ARG A 119 15.73 7.38 13.90
N ARG A 120 14.66 6.58 13.98
CA ARG A 120 14.71 5.11 13.90
C ARG A 120 15.16 4.61 12.53
N ALA A 121 14.68 5.24 11.46
CA ALA A 121 15.03 4.89 10.07
C ALA A 121 16.40 5.44 9.62
N ARG A 122 17.08 6.22 10.47
CA ARG A 122 18.35 6.89 10.19
C ARG A 122 18.30 7.79 8.95
N ILE A 123 17.18 8.49 8.78
CA ILE A 123 16.99 9.51 7.74
C ILE A 123 16.73 10.88 8.37
N SER A 124 16.84 11.95 7.59
CA SER A 124 16.52 13.29 8.09
C SER A 124 15.00 13.49 8.21
N LEU A 125 14.57 14.29 9.18
CA LEU A 125 13.17 14.66 9.36
C LEU A 125 12.61 15.38 8.12
N ASN A 126 13.42 16.24 7.50
CA ASN A 126 13.05 16.96 6.28
C ASN A 126 12.82 16.00 5.12
N TYR A 127 13.66 14.96 4.99
CA TYR A 127 13.51 13.95 3.95
C TYR A 127 12.27 13.08 4.18
N LEU A 128 11.97 12.70 5.42
CA LEU A 128 10.73 12.00 5.73
C LEU A 128 9.49 12.87 5.45
N THR A 129 9.55 14.15 5.79
CA THR A 129 8.45 15.10 5.54
C THR A 129 8.21 15.26 4.04
N TYR A 130 9.28 15.46 3.27
CA TYR A 130 9.23 15.50 1.81
C TYR A 130 8.65 14.20 1.23
N LEU A 131 9.13 13.05 1.70
CA LEU A 131 8.64 11.74 1.26
C LEU A 131 7.14 11.56 1.53
N GLU A 132 6.62 12.01 2.68
CA GLU A 132 5.19 11.90 3.00
C GLU A 132 4.28 12.86 2.21
N GLU A 133 4.81 13.99 1.76
CA GLU A 133 4.04 15.09 1.19
C GLU A 133 4.17 15.21 -0.34
N GLN A 134 5.23 14.66 -0.93
CA GLN A 134 5.53 14.75 -2.35
C GLN A 134 5.76 13.35 -2.97
N PRO A 135 5.42 13.16 -4.26
CA PRO A 135 5.83 11.96 -4.99
C PRO A 135 7.35 11.84 -5.02
N ALA A 136 7.88 10.71 -4.54
CA ALA A 136 9.31 10.44 -4.51
C ALA A 136 9.58 8.94 -4.68
N ASP A 137 10.75 8.61 -5.23
CA ASP A 137 11.21 7.23 -5.37
C ASP A 137 12.40 6.97 -4.42
N PRO A 138 12.12 6.60 -3.15
CA PRO A 138 13.18 6.38 -2.17
C PRO A 138 13.99 5.13 -2.50
N THR A 139 15.29 5.18 -2.16
CA THR A 139 16.18 4.03 -2.35
C THR A 139 15.73 2.82 -1.54
N LEU A 140 16.14 1.62 -1.96
CA LEU A 140 15.85 0.39 -1.22
C LEU A 140 16.39 0.44 0.22
N ALA A 141 17.55 1.05 0.44
CA ALA A 141 18.12 1.25 1.78
C ALA A 141 17.21 2.11 2.67
N THR A 142 16.70 3.23 2.13
CA THR A 142 15.71 4.07 2.81
C THR A 142 14.46 3.28 3.15
N LEU A 143 13.95 2.47 2.21
CA LEU A 143 12.76 1.65 2.43
C LEU A 143 12.98 0.57 3.49
N ILE A 144 14.15 -0.05 3.55
CA ILE A 144 14.50 -1.02 4.60
C ILE A 144 14.55 -0.31 5.96
N GLY A 145 15.17 0.87 6.04
CA GLY A 145 15.21 1.67 7.26
C GLY A 145 13.83 2.08 7.75
N LEU A 146 12.96 2.53 6.85
CA LEU A 146 11.57 2.88 7.15
C LEU A 146 10.75 1.66 7.55
N ALA A 147 10.91 0.53 6.86
CA ALA A 147 10.23 -0.72 7.17
C ALA A 147 10.58 -1.18 8.59
N GLY A 148 11.87 -1.22 8.94
CA GLY A 148 12.31 -1.55 10.30
C GLY A 148 11.85 -0.55 11.36
N ALA A 149 11.86 0.75 11.06
CA ALA A 149 11.41 1.79 12.00
C ALA A 149 9.91 1.73 12.32
N LEU A 150 9.11 1.29 11.34
CA LEU A 150 7.65 1.19 11.40
C LEU A 150 7.16 -0.23 11.71
N GLY A 151 8.08 -1.20 11.85
CA GLY A 151 7.74 -2.60 12.05
C GLY A 151 7.12 -3.31 10.84
N THR A 152 7.14 -2.72 9.65
CA THR A 152 6.47 -3.21 8.44
C THR A 152 7.47 -3.85 7.44
N THR A 153 7.04 -4.17 6.22
CA THR A 153 7.91 -4.71 5.15
C THR A 153 8.13 -3.72 4.01
N VAL A 154 9.25 -3.84 3.30
CA VAL A 154 9.52 -3.08 2.08
C VAL A 154 8.46 -3.33 1.01
N ALA A 155 7.97 -4.57 0.90
CA ALA A 155 6.91 -4.92 -0.02
C ALA A 155 5.63 -4.14 0.29
N ALA A 156 5.20 -4.08 1.56
CA ALA A 156 4.03 -3.32 1.97
C ALA A 156 4.16 -1.82 1.67
N LEU A 157 5.34 -1.24 1.96
CA LEU A 157 5.62 0.17 1.65
C LEU A 157 5.64 0.48 0.15
N ARG A 158 6.09 -0.46 -0.68
CA ARG A 158 6.04 -0.38 -2.16
C ARG A 158 4.68 -0.72 -2.75
N GLY A 159 3.72 -1.12 -1.93
CA GLY A 159 2.44 -1.61 -2.41
C GLY A 159 2.50 -2.97 -3.11
N GLY A 160 3.55 -3.75 -2.87
CA GLY A 160 3.51 -5.19 -3.07
C GLY A 160 2.36 -5.76 -2.24
N GLY A 161 1.38 -6.37 -2.92
CA GLY A 161 0.11 -6.80 -2.32
C GLY A 161 -1.12 -6.08 -2.88
N ILE A 162 -0.99 -4.93 -3.56
CA ILE A 162 -2.13 -4.31 -4.26
C ILE A 162 -2.55 -5.21 -5.41
N GLY A 163 -3.75 -5.79 -5.31
CA GLY A 163 -4.30 -6.70 -6.32
C GLY A 163 -4.00 -8.19 -6.07
N LEU A 164 -3.29 -8.53 -5.00
CA LEU A 164 -3.18 -9.89 -4.50
C LEU A 164 -4.17 -10.09 -3.34
N PRO A 165 -4.67 -11.32 -3.10
CA PRO A 165 -5.52 -11.57 -1.94
C PRO A 165 -4.74 -11.31 -0.64
N PRO A 166 -5.40 -10.86 0.44
CA PRO A 166 -4.75 -10.71 1.75
C PRO A 166 -4.24 -12.07 2.28
N GLY A 167 -3.29 -12.05 3.21
CA GLY A 167 -2.69 -13.22 3.84
C GLY A 167 -1.46 -13.78 3.10
N GLN A 168 -0.76 -12.96 2.32
CA GLN A 168 0.46 -13.37 1.58
C GLN A 168 1.75 -13.09 2.35
N GLY A 169 1.65 -12.47 3.54
CA GLY A 169 2.79 -12.31 4.45
C GLY A 169 3.38 -13.63 4.93
N ASN A 170 4.66 -13.63 5.29
CA ASN A 170 5.30 -14.80 5.92
C ASN A 170 4.84 -14.91 7.38
N ALA A 171 4.43 -16.10 7.81
CA ALA A 171 4.00 -16.32 9.20
C ALA A 171 5.04 -15.84 10.23
N LEU A 172 4.57 -15.27 11.34
CA LEU A 172 5.40 -14.86 12.47
C LEU A 172 6.20 -16.04 13.04
N LEU A 173 7.35 -15.74 13.67
CA LEU A 173 8.02 -16.70 14.54
C LEU A 173 7.15 -16.87 15.81
N HIS A 174 6.53 -18.05 15.97
CA HIS A 174 5.60 -18.38 17.06
C HIS A 174 4.27 -17.59 17.04
N PRO A 175 3.42 -17.78 16.01
CA PRO A 175 2.11 -17.14 15.98
C PRO A 175 1.19 -17.77 17.05
N GLN A 176 0.44 -16.94 17.76
CA GLN A 176 -0.61 -17.39 18.67
C GLN A 176 -1.98 -16.98 18.15
N LEU A 177 -2.93 -17.92 18.19
CA LEU A 177 -4.33 -17.65 17.90
C LEU A 177 -5.08 -17.48 19.22
N GLN A 178 -5.48 -16.25 19.50
CA GLN A 178 -6.20 -15.88 20.72
C GLN A 178 -7.71 -15.76 20.46
N ASP A 179 -8.51 -16.24 21.40
CA ASP A 179 -9.96 -15.97 21.45
C ASP A 179 -10.21 -14.55 21.97
N LEU A 180 -11.07 -13.81 21.27
CA LEU A 180 -11.47 -12.45 21.66
C LEU A 180 -12.69 -12.47 22.57
N GLY A 181 -12.70 -11.59 23.57
CA GLY A 181 -13.85 -11.40 24.43
C GLY A 181 -15.03 -10.75 23.69
N PRO A 182 -16.28 -10.91 24.17
CA PRO A 182 -17.47 -10.35 23.51
C PRO A 182 -17.40 -8.84 23.26
N ASN A 183 -16.82 -8.07 24.20
CA ASN A 183 -16.67 -6.62 24.07
C ASN A 183 -15.64 -6.23 22.99
N GLU A 184 -14.56 -7.01 22.85
CA GLU A 184 -13.57 -6.81 21.79
C GLU A 184 -14.19 -7.11 20.43
N CYS A 185 -14.95 -8.20 20.31
CA CYS A 185 -15.67 -8.54 19.09
C CYS A 185 -16.61 -7.40 18.67
N ARG A 186 -17.38 -6.83 19.60
CA ARG A 186 -18.25 -5.67 19.33
C ARG A 186 -17.47 -4.43 18.90
N THR A 187 -16.33 -4.19 19.54
CA THR A 187 -15.45 -3.06 19.18
C THR A 187 -14.90 -3.21 17.77
N LEU A 188 -14.44 -4.41 17.40
CA LEU A 188 -13.90 -4.70 16.07
C LEU A 188 -14.96 -4.75 14.98
N LEU A 189 -16.17 -5.22 15.31
CA LEU A 189 -17.34 -5.13 14.44
C LEU A 189 -17.71 -3.67 14.13
N SER A 190 -17.29 -2.71 14.96
CA SER A 190 -17.50 -1.27 14.71
C SER A 190 -18.98 -0.91 14.49
N THR A 191 -19.27 0.30 14.02
CA THR A 191 -20.62 0.75 13.69
C THR A 191 -21.00 0.49 12.23
N HIS A 192 -20.01 0.41 11.33
CA HIS A 192 -20.23 0.16 9.90
C HIS A 192 -18.94 -0.32 9.21
N GLY A 193 -19.09 -0.90 8.02
CA GLY A 193 -17.97 -1.27 7.17
C GLY A 193 -18.37 -2.22 6.05
N VAL A 194 -17.41 -3.04 5.62
CA VAL A 194 -17.67 -4.17 4.72
C VAL A 194 -17.39 -5.48 5.41
N GLY A 195 -18.36 -6.38 5.31
CA GLY A 195 -18.24 -7.75 5.78
C GLY A 195 -18.67 -8.72 4.69
N ARG A 196 -18.67 -10.01 5.03
CA ARG A 196 -19.08 -11.09 4.16
C ARG A 196 -20.24 -11.82 4.81
N VAL A 197 -21.28 -12.11 4.04
CA VAL A 197 -22.39 -12.95 4.49
C VAL A 197 -22.36 -14.28 3.75
N ALA A 198 -22.40 -15.38 4.51
CA ALA A 198 -22.56 -16.73 3.99
C ALA A 198 -24.05 -17.05 3.89
N VAL A 199 -24.51 -17.35 2.68
CA VAL A 199 -25.91 -17.65 2.37
C VAL A 199 -26.01 -18.94 1.57
N SER A 200 -27.18 -19.58 1.63
CA SER A 200 -27.56 -20.59 0.64
C SER A 200 -28.27 -19.89 -0.51
N ALA A 201 -27.63 -19.84 -1.69
CA ALA A 201 -28.18 -19.26 -2.90
C ALA A 201 -29.47 -19.99 -3.34
N SER A 202 -30.21 -19.41 -4.29
CA SER A 202 -31.51 -19.92 -4.74
C SER A 202 -31.46 -21.33 -5.32
N ASP A 203 -30.29 -21.77 -5.80
CA ASP A 203 -30.03 -23.12 -6.32
C ASP A 203 -29.55 -24.10 -5.23
N GLY A 204 -29.56 -23.69 -3.97
CA GLY A 204 -29.14 -24.50 -2.81
C GLY A 204 -27.64 -24.50 -2.54
N ARG A 205 -26.81 -23.90 -3.39
CA ARG A 205 -25.35 -23.86 -3.18
C ARG A 205 -24.95 -22.82 -2.13
N PRO A 206 -23.92 -23.09 -1.31
CA PRO A 206 -23.36 -22.07 -0.42
C PRO A 206 -22.65 -20.99 -1.22
N ALA A 207 -22.84 -19.74 -0.83
CA ALA A 207 -22.17 -18.57 -1.39
C ALA A 207 -21.76 -17.62 -0.28
N VAL A 208 -20.56 -17.04 -0.39
CA VAL A 208 -20.08 -15.98 0.49
C VAL A 208 -19.97 -14.71 -0.34
N VAL A 209 -20.68 -13.66 0.06
CA VAL A 209 -20.78 -12.42 -0.71
C VAL A 209 -20.49 -11.19 0.15
N PRO A 210 -19.76 -10.19 -0.39
CA PRO A 210 -19.48 -8.97 0.35
C PRO A 210 -20.73 -8.09 0.47
N VAL A 211 -20.92 -7.48 1.63
CA VAL A 211 -21.98 -6.52 1.91
C VAL A 211 -21.43 -5.33 2.67
N ASN A 212 -21.93 -4.14 2.34
CA ASN A 212 -21.76 -2.97 3.23
C ASN A 212 -22.77 -3.15 4.36
N TYR A 213 -22.29 -3.11 5.60
CA TYR A 213 -23.12 -3.33 6.77
C TYR A 213 -23.03 -2.15 7.73
N GLU A 214 -24.02 -2.08 8.60
CA GLU A 214 -24.07 -1.20 9.75
C GLU A 214 -24.56 -1.99 10.96
N VAL A 215 -24.23 -1.51 12.16
CA VAL A 215 -24.67 -2.11 13.42
C VAL A 215 -25.61 -1.12 14.11
N ILE A 216 -26.89 -1.48 14.20
CA ILE A 216 -27.96 -0.68 14.80
C ILE A 216 -28.70 -1.54 15.80
N ASP A 217 -28.81 -1.09 17.05
CA ASP A 217 -29.44 -1.85 18.16
C ASP A 217 -28.93 -3.29 18.27
N ASP A 218 -27.61 -3.48 18.20
CA ASP A 218 -26.91 -4.78 18.18
C ASP A 218 -27.26 -5.71 17.01
N ALA A 219 -28.02 -5.23 16.01
CA ALA A 219 -28.31 -5.95 14.79
C ALA A 219 -27.39 -5.51 13.67
N ILE A 220 -26.89 -6.47 12.90
CA ILE A 220 -26.08 -6.22 11.70
C ILE A 220 -27.06 -6.04 10.54
N VAL A 221 -27.10 -4.87 9.94
CA VAL A 221 -28.03 -4.51 8.87
C VAL A 221 -27.29 -4.22 7.58
N PHE A 222 -27.86 -4.59 6.44
CA PHE A 222 -27.32 -4.24 5.13
C PHE A 222 -28.41 -4.06 4.08
N ARG A 223 -28.12 -3.28 3.04
CA ARG A 223 -29.02 -3.06 1.90
C ARG A 223 -28.64 -3.92 0.70
N THR A 224 -29.64 -4.49 0.05
CA THR A 224 -29.46 -5.26 -1.17
C THR A 224 -30.62 -5.11 -2.14
N ALA A 225 -30.43 -5.57 -3.37
CA ALA A 225 -31.50 -5.64 -4.37
C ALA A 225 -32.32 -6.93 -4.18
N SER A 226 -33.61 -6.87 -4.41
CA SER A 226 -34.47 -8.07 -4.44
C SER A 226 -33.97 -9.08 -5.47
N GLY A 227 -33.97 -10.37 -5.11
CA GLY A 227 -33.48 -11.45 -5.98
C GLY A 227 -31.95 -11.56 -6.11
N SER A 228 -31.18 -10.68 -5.48
CA SER A 228 -29.72 -10.80 -5.40
C SER A 228 -29.27 -11.93 -4.46
N VAL A 229 -28.04 -12.40 -4.61
CA VAL A 229 -27.47 -13.45 -3.73
C VAL A 229 -27.55 -13.07 -2.24
N PRO A 230 -27.19 -11.85 -1.80
CA PRO A 230 -27.35 -11.46 -0.39
C PRO A 230 -28.80 -11.49 0.11
N ALA A 231 -29.80 -11.28 -0.77
CA ALA A 231 -31.21 -11.34 -0.37
C ALA A 231 -31.65 -12.75 0.04
N ALA A 232 -30.93 -13.78 -0.41
CA ALA A 232 -31.19 -15.17 -0.02
C ALA A 232 -30.88 -15.46 1.46
N ALA A 233 -30.28 -14.51 2.18
CA ALA A 233 -30.10 -14.55 3.63
C ALA A 233 -31.43 -14.53 4.39
N ALA A 234 -32.45 -13.84 3.84
CA ALA A 234 -33.71 -13.62 4.53
C ALA A 234 -34.35 -14.92 5.02
N ASP A 235 -34.84 -14.86 6.26
CA ASP A 235 -35.55 -15.92 6.97
C ASP A 235 -34.73 -17.21 7.17
N LYS A 236 -33.41 -17.09 7.19
CA LYS A 236 -32.47 -18.21 7.40
C LYS A 236 -31.42 -17.88 8.46
N GLN A 237 -30.85 -18.92 9.05
CA GLN A 237 -29.59 -18.77 9.78
C GLN A 237 -28.46 -18.47 8.80
N VAL A 238 -27.70 -17.43 9.10
CA VAL A 238 -26.54 -17.02 8.31
C VAL A 238 -25.34 -16.81 9.20
N ALA A 239 -24.16 -16.95 8.59
CA ALA A 239 -22.92 -16.50 9.17
C ALA A 239 -22.51 -15.17 8.51
N PHE A 240 -22.03 -14.25 9.31
CA PHE A 240 -21.50 -12.97 8.88
C PHE A 240 -20.09 -12.78 9.45
N GLU A 241 -19.15 -12.35 8.62
CA GLU A 241 -17.75 -12.19 8.99
C GLU A 241 -17.23 -10.80 8.63
N VAL A 242 -16.47 -10.23 9.55
CA VAL A 242 -15.57 -9.11 9.29
C VAL A 242 -14.18 -9.48 9.75
N ASP A 243 -13.19 -9.07 8.99
CA ASP A 243 -11.80 -9.38 9.28
C ASP A 243 -10.91 -8.19 8.91
N HIS A 244 -9.71 -8.23 9.47
CA HIS A 244 -8.59 -7.42 9.02
C HIS A 244 -7.33 -8.27 9.07
N VAL A 245 -6.60 -8.28 7.96
CA VAL A 245 -5.30 -8.94 7.85
C VAL A 245 -4.26 -7.88 7.53
N ASP A 246 -3.23 -7.82 8.37
CA ASP A 246 -2.04 -7.02 8.14
C ASP A 246 -0.92 -7.93 7.62
N ASP A 247 -0.75 -7.93 6.31
CA ASP A 247 0.28 -8.73 5.62
C ASP A 247 1.71 -8.35 6.01
N ALA A 248 1.93 -7.11 6.45
CA ALA A 248 3.26 -6.66 6.79
C ALA A 248 3.70 -7.17 8.16
N LEU A 249 2.76 -7.20 9.10
CA LEU A 249 2.98 -7.69 10.46
C LEU A 249 2.66 -9.17 10.61
N SER A 250 2.06 -9.80 9.60
CA SER A 250 1.50 -11.16 9.67
C SER A 250 0.60 -11.34 10.89
N GLN A 251 -0.19 -10.31 11.15
CA GLN A 251 -1.17 -10.22 12.22
C GLN A 251 -2.55 -10.02 11.62
N GLY A 252 -3.58 -10.27 12.42
CA GLY A 252 -4.93 -10.04 11.97
C GLY A 252 -5.96 -10.44 13.00
N TRP A 253 -7.20 -10.11 12.71
CA TRP A 253 -8.34 -10.52 13.51
C TRP A 253 -9.53 -10.84 12.61
N SER A 254 -10.42 -11.68 13.11
CA SER A 254 -11.72 -11.91 12.51
C SER A 254 -12.79 -11.93 13.60
N VAL A 255 -13.99 -11.48 13.25
CA VAL A 255 -15.20 -11.58 14.06
C VAL A 255 -16.26 -12.29 13.23
N LEU A 256 -16.80 -13.36 13.80
CA LEU A 256 -17.85 -14.18 13.23
C LEU A 256 -19.12 -14.01 14.05
N ALA A 257 -20.17 -13.52 13.39
CA ALA A 257 -21.52 -13.46 13.90
C ALA A 257 -22.36 -14.58 13.27
N VAL A 258 -23.12 -15.30 14.08
CA VAL A 258 -24.12 -16.26 13.60
C VAL A 258 -25.47 -15.83 14.15
N GLY A 259 -26.48 -15.75 13.30
CA GLY A 259 -27.81 -15.27 13.69
C GLY A 259 -28.87 -15.53 12.64
N LEU A 260 -30.12 -15.28 13.02
CA LEU A 260 -31.25 -15.29 12.11
C LEU A 260 -31.27 -13.97 11.33
N ALA A 261 -31.25 -14.07 10.01
CA ALA A 261 -31.48 -12.94 9.12
C ALA A 261 -32.98 -12.81 8.81
N SER A 262 -33.49 -11.59 8.80
CA SER A 262 -34.87 -11.27 8.46
C SER A 262 -34.94 -10.06 7.54
N THR A 263 -35.88 -10.05 6.61
CA THR A 263 -36.17 -8.86 5.80
C THR A 263 -36.87 -7.82 6.67
N VAL A 264 -36.43 -6.57 6.61
CA VAL A 264 -37.10 -5.46 7.28
C VAL A 264 -38.18 -4.91 6.36
N THR A 265 -39.44 -5.19 6.69
CA THR A 265 -40.62 -4.81 5.90
C THR A 265 -41.42 -3.66 6.50
N ASP A 266 -41.27 -3.41 7.80
CA ASP A 266 -41.95 -2.30 8.49
C ASP A 266 -41.48 -0.94 7.91
N PRO A 267 -42.37 -0.13 7.32
CA PRO A 267 -42.00 1.13 6.70
C PRO A 267 -41.30 2.12 7.65
N ASP A 268 -41.66 2.12 8.94
CA ASP A 268 -41.04 3.02 9.92
C ASP A 268 -39.65 2.51 10.33
N ALA A 269 -39.45 1.20 10.46
CA ALA A 269 -38.12 0.61 10.60
C ALA A 269 -37.23 0.90 9.38
N VAL A 270 -37.74 0.71 8.15
CA VAL A 270 -37.01 1.03 6.91
C VAL A 270 -36.61 2.50 6.87
N ARG A 271 -37.52 3.42 7.24
CA ARG A 271 -37.23 4.85 7.27
C ARG A 271 -36.15 5.20 8.28
N ARG A 272 -36.19 4.63 9.48
CA ARG A 272 -35.16 4.82 10.52
C ARG A 272 -33.80 4.32 10.04
N LEU A 273 -33.72 3.08 9.56
CA LEU A 273 -32.50 2.53 8.97
C LEU A 273 -31.99 3.40 7.82
N ALA A 274 -32.88 3.99 7.03
CA ALA A 274 -32.49 4.87 5.94
C ALA A 274 -31.93 6.22 6.40
N GLN A 275 -32.37 6.73 7.54
CA GLN A 275 -31.89 7.97 8.17
C GLN A 275 -30.58 7.77 8.92
N ASP A 276 -30.45 6.64 9.62
CA ASP A 276 -29.28 6.30 10.43
C ASP A 276 -28.12 5.72 9.61
N ALA A 277 -28.37 5.40 8.33
CA ALA A 277 -27.39 4.83 7.43
C ALA A 277 -26.19 5.79 7.22
N HIS A 278 -25.02 5.42 7.76
CA HIS A 278 -23.80 6.22 7.65
C HIS A 278 -23.16 6.11 6.25
N THR A 279 -23.44 5.04 5.51
CA THR A 279 -22.74 4.74 4.25
C THR A 279 -23.71 4.38 3.11
N ARG A 280 -23.51 4.96 1.93
CA ARG A 280 -24.17 4.48 0.70
C ARG A 280 -23.50 3.18 0.23
N PRO A 281 -24.25 2.16 -0.23
CA PRO A 281 -23.66 0.93 -0.73
C PRO A 281 -22.60 1.20 -1.81
N TRP A 282 -21.42 0.57 -1.71
CA TRP A 282 -20.34 0.73 -2.71
C TRP A 282 -20.73 0.24 -4.11
N ALA A 283 -21.64 -0.72 -4.18
CA ALA A 283 -22.23 -1.16 -5.44
C ALA A 283 -23.46 -0.29 -5.76
N GLY A 284 -23.35 0.55 -6.81
CA GLY A 284 -24.43 1.41 -7.28
C GLY A 284 -25.71 0.66 -7.67
N GLY A 285 -26.83 1.39 -7.73
CA GLY A 285 -28.17 0.88 -8.05
C GLY A 285 -29.18 1.09 -6.92
N GLU A 286 -30.48 1.01 -7.24
CA GLU A 286 -31.57 1.08 -6.26
C GLU A 286 -31.60 -0.22 -5.45
N ARG A 287 -31.25 -0.12 -4.16
CA ARG A 287 -31.19 -1.24 -3.20
C ARG A 287 -32.15 -0.92 -2.06
N GLU A 288 -33.42 -1.25 -2.27
CA GLU A 288 -34.51 -0.92 -1.35
C GLU A 288 -34.72 -1.97 -0.25
N THR A 289 -34.18 -3.17 -0.42
CA THR A 289 -34.40 -4.27 0.52
C THR A 289 -33.37 -4.24 1.64
N TRP A 290 -33.86 -4.08 2.86
CA TRP A 290 -33.06 -4.18 4.08
C TRP A 290 -33.11 -5.59 4.65
N VAL A 291 -31.94 -6.12 4.98
CA VAL A 291 -31.79 -7.36 5.74
C VAL A 291 -31.16 -7.03 7.07
N SER A 292 -31.71 -7.59 8.14
CA SER A 292 -31.20 -7.47 9.51
C SER A 292 -30.84 -8.85 10.03
N ILE A 293 -29.64 -8.99 10.58
CA ILE A 293 -29.15 -10.17 11.27
C ILE A 293 -29.09 -9.84 12.75
N ARG A 294 -29.81 -10.60 13.58
CA ARG A 294 -29.65 -10.54 15.03
C ARG A 294 -28.72 -11.65 15.48
N PRO A 295 -27.46 -11.35 15.87
CA PRO A 295 -26.51 -12.38 16.26
C PRO A 295 -26.99 -13.10 17.51
N THR A 296 -27.07 -14.43 17.46
CA THR A 296 -27.23 -15.29 18.63
C THR A 296 -25.89 -15.78 19.16
N SER A 297 -24.84 -15.71 18.33
CA SER A 297 -23.45 -15.96 18.71
C SER A 297 -22.55 -14.91 18.06
N LEU A 298 -21.58 -14.41 18.82
CA LEU A 298 -20.54 -13.50 18.36
C LEU A 298 -19.20 -13.97 18.92
N THR A 299 -18.33 -14.40 18.03
CA THR A 299 -16.99 -14.93 18.38
C THR A 299 -15.93 -14.18 17.61
N GLY A 300 -14.70 -14.14 18.12
CA GLY A 300 -13.61 -13.48 17.44
C GLY A 300 -12.28 -14.17 17.70
N ARG A 301 -11.38 -14.04 16.74
CA ARG A 301 -10.03 -14.59 16.78
C ARG A 301 -9.04 -13.49 16.46
N ARG A 302 -7.88 -13.50 17.11
CA ARG A 302 -6.75 -12.62 16.77
C ARG A 302 -5.48 -13.43 16.65
N ILE A 303 -4.67 -13.09 15.66
CA ILE A 303 -3.33 -13.63 15.47
C ILE A 303 -2.32 -12.59 15.94
N THR A 304 -1.50 -12.94 16.91
CA THR A 304 -0.42 -12.11 17.47
C THR A 304 0.91 -12.86 17.45
N SER A 305 2.01 -12.13 17.68
CA SER A 305 3.30 -12.74 18.01
C SER A 305 3.34 -13.11 19.49
N ALA A 306 3.98 -14.23 19.85
CA ALA A 306 4.06 -14.73 21.23
C ALA A 306 4.76 -13.80 22.24
N ASP A 307 5.43 -12.73 21.78
CA ASP A 307 6.24 -11.82 22.61
C ASP A 307 5.52 -10.51 23.02
N GLN A 308 4.19 -10.42 22.90
CA GLN A 308 3.38 -9.26 23.37
C GLN A 308 2.49 -9.58 24.56
#